data_AF-A0AA38WCL5-F1
#
_entry.id   AF-A0AA38WCL5-F1
#
_cell.length_a   1.000
_cell.length_b   1.000
_cell.length_c   1.000
_cell.angle_alpha   90.00
_cell.angle_beta   90.00
_cell.angle_gamma   90.00
#
_symmetry.space_group_name_H-M   'P 1'
#
loop_
_entity.id
_entity.type
_entity.pdbx_description
1 polymer ?
#
loop_
_entity_poly.entity_id
_entity_poly.type
_entity_poly.pdbx_seq_one_letter_code
_entity_poly.pdbx_strand_id
1 'polypeptide(L)'
;MYTTRSISYYKSFPEAIYLPPENPNSGYLVIQDEESETYSCFGLCKNRYLAQLPFPQNKILTTRYSSGGGEHRHVSYEEVIFIPVLNQPLSSNRYYAIKPHGSHKGEAFACSKEEDMTPCCFCNCVRDVKPRPLDPHDIYQQFEIIPYNTLCKSSGSFYAKSLADDGFPPDFLRRKGWEIYTKTPKHYELSEAKGINVAIRSQLLNLTSNPQPKLLHPWLLASGIVLLYLLKKED
;
A
#
# COMPACT_ATOMS: atom_id res chain seq x y z
N MET A 1 -2.60 -7.60 12.52
CA MET A 1 -3.04 -6.35 13.19
C MET A 1 -2.15 -5.20 12.76
N TYR A 2 -2.69 -4.02 12.46
CA TYR A 2 -1.89 -2.88 12.06
C TYR A 2 -1.73 -1.85 13.19
N THR A 3 -0.54 -1.29 13.31
CA THR A 3 -0.24 -0.12 14.14
C THR A 3 -0.17 1.09 13.22
N THR A 4 -0.86 2.17 13.54
CA THR A 4 -0.83 3.40 12.73
C THR A 4 0.12 4.42 13.35
N ARG A 5 0.89 5.13 12.52
CA ARG A 5 1.74 6.27 12.91
C ARG A 5 1.68 7.36 11.85
N SER A 6 1.90 8.60 12.24
CA SER A 6 1.84 9.74 11.33
C SER A 6 3.11 9.90 10.50
N ILE A 7 3.03 10.63 9.38
CA ILE A 7 4.20 11.02 8.60
C ILE A 7 5.09 11.99 9.40
N SER A 8 4.49 12.93 10.15
CA SER A 8 5.24 13.81 11.06
C SER A 8 6.10 13.02 12.05
N TYR A 9 5.55 11.94 12.64
CA TYR A 9 6.28 11.07 13.55
C TYR A 9 7.54 10.48 12.90
N TYR A 10 7.44 9.95 11.67
CA TYR A 10 8.60 9.38 10.97
C TYR A 10 9.61 10.45 10.52
N LYS A 11 9.20 11.71 10.34
CA LYS A 11 10.13 12.82 10.10
C LYS A 11 10.91 13.17 11.37
N SER A 12 10.26 13.14 12.53
CA SER A 12 10.91 13.38 13.82
C SER A 12 11.80 12.23 14.27
N PHE A 13 11.42 10.99 13.92
CA PHE A 13 12.12 9.75 14.29
C PHE A 13 12.39 8.88 13.06
N PRO A 14 13.36 9.26 12.18
CA PRO A 14 13.63 8.55 10.93
C PRO A 14 14.01 7.08 11.14
N GLU A 15 14.66 6.74 12.25
CA GLU A 15 15.04 5.36 12.61
C GLU A 15 13.82 4.44 12.78
N ALA A 16 12.64 4.98 13.09
CA ALA A 16 11.45 4.18 13.34
C ALA A 16 10.95 3.44 12.08
N ILE A 17 11.32 3.88 10.87
CA ILE A 17 10.94 3.19 9.63
C ILE A 17 11.64 1.83 9.47
N TYR A 18 12.78 1.64 10.15
CA TYR A 18 13.57 0.41 10.09
C TYR A 18 13.16 -0.61 11.15
N LEU A 19 12.34 -0.20 12.13
CA LEU A 19 11.90 -1.09 13.19
C LEU A 19 10.83 -2.06 12.63
N PRO A 20 10.97 -3.37 12.87
CA PRO A 20 9.94 -4.32 12.50
C PRO A 20 8.73 -4.20 13.45
N PRO A 21 7.54 -4.60 13.00
CA PRO A 21 6.36 -4.67 13.85
C PRO A 21 6.59 -5.59 15.07
N GLU A 22 6.10 -5.16 16.24
CA GLU A 22 6.37 -5.83 17.54
C GLU A 22 5.78 -7.25 17.64
N ASN A 23 4.77 -7.57 16.84
CA ASN A 23 4.01 -8.81 16.94
C ASN A 23 4.05 -9.60 15.62
N PRO A 24 4.01 -10.94 15.66
CA PRO A 24 3.77 -11.73 14.46
C PRO A 24 2.43 -11.38 13.81
N ASN A 25 2.40 -11.43 12.48
CA ASN A 25 1.27 -11.05 11.63
C ASN A 25 0.75 -9.62 11.92
N SER A 26 1.67 -8.72 12.25
CA SER A 26 1.38 -7.31 12.41
C SER A 26 2.14 -6.45 11.40
N GLY A 27 1.69 -5.22 11.19
CA GLY A 27 2.24 -4.32 10.18
C GLY A 27 2.02 -2.86 10.57
N TYR A 28 2.53 -1.96 9.73
CA TYR A 28 2.34 -0.52 9.92
C TYR A 28 1.35 0.05 8.91
N LEU A 29 0.60 1.05 9.35
CA LEU A 29 -0.13 1.96 8.48
C LEU A 29 0.37 3.38 8.76
N VAL A 30 0.39 4.19 7.72
CA VAL A 30 0.90 5.55 7.74
C VAL A 30 -0.25 6.52 7.54
N ILE A 31 -0.30 7.54 8.37
CA ILE A 31 -1.32 8.58 8.30
C ILE A 31 -0.63 9.88 7.87
N GLN A 32 -1.11 10.51 6.81
CA GLN A 32 -0.76 11.89 6.50
C GLN A 32 -1.59 12.80 7.41
N ASP A 33 -0.94 13.31 8.45
CA ASP A 33 -1.48 14.25 9.43
C ASP A 33 -1.28 15.71 8.96
N GLU A 34 -1.95 16.66 9.62
CA GLU A 34 -1.97 18.07 9.23
C GLU A 34 -0.57 18.70 9.18
N GLU A 35 0.33 18.36 10.10
CA GLU A 35 1.71 18.87 10.13
C GLU A 35 2.53 18.40 8.91
N SER A 36 2.17 17.24 8.36
CA SER A 36 2.82 16.68 7.18
C SER A 36 2.23 17.17 5.86
N GLU A 37 1.09 17.88 5.89
CA GLU A 37 0.47 18.43 4.69
C GLU A 37 1.30 19.60 4.14
N THR A 38 1.52 19.60 2.83
CA THR A 38 2.22 20.69 2.15
C THR A 38 1.24 21.44 1.26
N TYR A 39 1.49 22.73 1.05
CA TYR A 39 0.59 23.61 0.32
C TYR A 39 1.35 24.32 -0.80
N SER A 40 0.67 24.54 -1.91
CA SER A 40 1.08 25.41 -3.02
C SER A 40 0.17 26.65 -3.07
N CYS A 41 0.41 27.53 -4.04
CA CYS A 41 -0.42 28.73 -4.26
C CYS A 41 -0.58 29.59 -2.99
N PHE A 42 0.54 29.91 -2.32
CA PHE A 42 0.57 30.70 -1.08
C PHE A 42 -0.30 30.14 0.06
N GLY A 43 -0.41 28.82 0.17
CA GLY A 43 -1.17 28.17 1.25
C GLY A 43 -2.62 27.82 0.87
N LEU A 44 -3.08 28.18 -0.33
CA LEU A 44 -4.49 28.00 -0.72
C LEU A 44 -4.79 26.61 -1.30
N CYS A 45 -3.79 25.92 -1.83
CA CYS A 45 -3.99 24.63 -2.50
C CYS A 45 -3.17 23.55 -1.81
N LYS A 46 -3.83 22.52 -1.28
CA LYS A 46 -3.13 21.32 -0.78
C LYS A 46 -2.33 20.68 -1.90
N ASN A 47 -1.05 20.43 -1.65
CA ASN A 47 -0.22 19.68 -2.57
C ASN A 47 -0.64 18.21 -2.54
N ARG A 48 -1.07 17.71 -3.69
CA ARG A 48 -1.55 16.33 -3.83
C ARG A 48 -0.42 15.38 -4.21
N TYR A 49 0.71 15.88 -4.68
CA TYR A 49 1.83 15.07 -5.13
C TYR A 49 2.60 14.48 -3.93
N LEU A 50 2.80 13.15 -3.89
CA LEU A 50 3.70 12.56 -2.91
C LEU A 50 5.05 12.25 -3.55
N ALA A 51 6.08 12.91 -3.04
CA ALA A 51 7.43 12.75 -3.54
C ALA A 51 8.22 11.61 -2.87
N GLN A 52 7.71 11.07 -1.76
CA GLN A 52 8.48 10.21 -0.86
C GLN A 52 7.64 9.06 -0.30
N LEU A 53 8.34 7.99 0.07
CA LEU A 53 7.82 6.87 0.84
C LEU A 53 8.00 7.15 2.34
N PRO A 54 7.22 6.50 3.23
CA PRO A 54 6.15 5.55 2.93
C PRO A 54 4.83 6.22 2.48
N PHE A 55 3.99 5.47 1.75
CA PHE A 55 2.70 6.00 1.29
C PHE A 55 1.66 6.03 2.43
N PRO A 56 0.79 7.06 2.52
CA PRO A 56 -0.26 7.13 3.52
C PRO A 56 -1.49 6.28 3.16
N GLN A 57 -2.12 5.67 4.17
CA GLN A 57 -3.34 4.86 4.04
C GLN A 57 -4.62 5.61 4.49
N ASN A 58 -4.51 6.88 4.88
CA ASN A 58 -5.65 7.77 5.12
C ASN A 58 -6.05 8.62 3.90
N LYS A 59 -5.46 8.35 2.73
CA LYS A 59 -5.73 9.06 1.47
C LYS A 59 -6.03 8.05 0.36
N ILE A 60 -6.85 8.47 -0.61
CA ILE A 60 -6.97 7.77 -1.89
C ILE A 60 -5.73 8.10 -2.71
N LEU A 61 -5.09 7.09 -3.28
CA LEU A 61 -3.88 7.25 -4.08
C LEU A 61 -4.17 6.94 -5.55
N THR A 62 -3.70 7.82 -6.42
CA THR A 62 -3.80 7.67 -7.87
C THR A 62 -2.39 7.69 -8.45
N THR A 63 -1.97 6.59 -9.05
CA THR A 63 -0.76 6.58 -9.87
C THR A 63 -1.04 7.32 -11.18
N ARG A 64 -0.07 8.12 -11.62
CA ARG A 64 -0.13 8.89 -12.86
C ARG A 64 1.12 8.61 -13.67
N TYR A 65 0.94 8.23 -14.92
CA TYR A 65 2.05 8.05 -15.84
C TYR A 65 1.78 8.83 -17.13
N SER A 66 2.81 9.50 -17.63
CA SER A 66 2.73 10.29 -18.86
C SER A 66 3.78 9.78 -19.85
N SER A 67 3.34 9.44 -21.05
CA SER A 67 4.19 9.02 -22.18
C SER A 67 3.93 9.85 -23.42
N GLY A 68 4.88 9.84 -24.37
CA GLY A 68 4.80 10.64 -25.59
C GLY A 68 5.17 12.11 -25.38
N GLY A 69 5.32 12.83 -26.48
CA GLY A 69 5.68 14.26 -26.50
C GLY A 69 4.76 15.06 -27.42
N GLY A 70 4.60 16.35 -27.13
CA GLY A 70 3.74 17.25 -27.91
C GLY A 70 2.30 16.77 -27.97
N GLU A 71 1.74 16.69 -29.18
CA GLU A 71 0.36 16.29 -29.45
C GLU A 71 0.07 14.80 -29.15
N HIS A 72 1.10 13.95 -29.12
CA HIS A 72 0.97 12.51 -28.86
C HIS A 72 1.11 12.15 -27.37
N ARG A 73 0.93 13.13 -26.49
CA ARG A 73 1.04 12.93 -25.04
C ARG A 73 -0.16 12.12 -24.54
N HIS A 74 0.12 10.93 -24.03
CA HIS A 74 -0.87 10.09 -23.35
C HIS A 74 -0.62 10.12 -21.84
N VAL A 75 -1.69 10.24 -21.05
CA VAL A 75 -1.62 10.18 -19.58
C VAL A 75 -2.57 9.11 -19.09
N SER A 76 -2.03 8.14 -18.36
CA SER A 76 -2.81 7.08 -17.70
C SER A 76 -2.88 7.32 -16.20
N TYR A 77 -4.03 6.95 -15.63
CA TYR A 77 -4.32 7.06 -14.20
C TYR A 77 -4.79 5.70 -13.70
N GLU A 78 -4.29 5.28 -12.54
CA GLU A 78 -4.76 4.07 -11.87
C GLU A 78 -4.89 4.33 -10.37
N GLU A 79 -6.10 4.20 -9.83
CA GLU A 79 -6.36 4.30 -8.40
C GLU A 79 -6.04 2.99 -7.69
N VAL A 80 -5.31 3.09 -6.59
CA VAL A 80 -4.77 1.93 -5.88
C VAL A 80 -4.64 2.23 -4.39
N ILE A 81 -4.93 1.24 -3.54
CA ILE A 81 -4.63 1.29 -2.12
C ILE A 81 -3.35 0.49 -1.90
N PHE A 82 -2.28 1.17 -1.51
CA PHE A 82 -1.03 0.52 -1.12
C PHE A 82 -1.06 0.19 0.36
N ILE A 83 -0.97 -1.10 0.71
CA ILE A 83 -0.95 -1.57 2.10
C ILE A 83 0.43 -2.17 2.39
N PRO A 84 1.18 -1.66 3.38
CA PRO A 84 2.47 -2.24 3.76
C PRO A 84 2.34 -3.72 4.12
N VAL A 85 3.32 -4.51 3.67
CA VAL A 85 3.37 -5.95 3.91
C VAL A 85 3.54 -6.25 5.40
N LEU A 86 2.89 -7.29 5.88
CA LEU A 86 2.97 -7.75 7.28
C LEU A 86 4.38 -8.24 7.62
N ASN A 87 4.76 -8.15 8.89
CA ASN A 87 6.04 -8.62 9.43
C ASN A 87 7.28 -7.95 8.81
N GLN A 88 7.10 -6.82 8.12
CA GLN A 88 8.19 -6.08 7.48
C GLN A 88 8.26 -4.64 8.02
N PRO A 89 9.47 -4.07 8.18
CA PRO A 89 9.62 -2.65 8.45
C PRO A 89 9.19 -1.82 7.23
N LEU A 90 8.80 -0.56 7.45
CA LEU A 90 8.41 0.35 6.36
C LEU A 90 9.56 0.65 5.40
N SER A 91 10.81 0.59 5.88
CA SER A 91 12.02 0.75 5.07
C SER A 91 12.15 -0.30 3.96
N SER A 92 11.46 -1.43 4.07
CA SER A 92 11.44 -2.46 3.01
C SER A 92 10.72 -1.98 1.74
N ASN A 93 9.88 -0.94 1.84
CA ASN A 93 9.05 -0.43 0.75
C ASN A 93 8.21 -1.51 0.06
N ARG A 94 7.82 -2.55 0.80
CA ARG A 94 6.99 -3.65 0.30
C ARG A 94 5.52 -3.39 0.56
N TYR A 95 4.70 -3.49 -0.49
CA TYR A 95 3.27 -3.21 -0.43
C TYR A 95 2.47 -4.29 -1.17
N TYR A 96 1.27 -4.55 -0.66
CA TYR A 96 0.17 -5.05 -1.47
C TYR A 96 -0.48 -3.88 -2.19
N ALA A 97 -0.83 -4.07 -3.47
CA ALA A 97 -1.63 -3.12 -4.23
C ALA A 97 -3.06 -3.65 -4.32
N ILE A 98 -4.04 -2.91 -3.80
CA ILE A 98 -5.45 -3.31 -3.77
C ILE A 98 -6.27 -2.39 -4.68
N LYS A 99 -7.21 -2.98 -5.43
CA LYS A 99 -8.14 -2.24 -6.28
C LYS A 99 -9.25 -1.61 -5.43
N PRO A 100 -9.42 -0.27 -5.42
CA PRO A 100 -10.39 0.39 -4.55
C PRO A 100 -11.84 0.35 -5.07
N HIS A 101 -12.03 0.28 -6.39
CA HIS A 101 -13.34 0.41 -7.03
C HIS A 101 -13.49 -0.52 -8.25
N GLY A 102 -14.72 -0.68 -8.73
CA GLY A 102 -15.06 -1.50 -9.90
C GLY A 102 -15.36 -2.97 -9.56
N SER A 103 -15.41 -3.82 -10.59
CA SER A 103 -15.80 -5.24 -10.46
C SER A 103 -14.84 -6.07 -9.59
N HIS A 104 -13.59 -5.62 -9.49
CA HIS A 104 -12.52 -6.26 -8.72
C HIS A 104 -12.23 -5.52 -7.40
N LYS A 105 -13.20 -4.75 -6.89
CA LYS A 105 -13.05 -3.97 -5.65
C LYS A 105 -12.63 -4.88 -4.49
N GLY A 106 -11.56 -4.49 -3.81
CA GLY A 106 -10.99 -5.21 -2.68
C GLY A 106 -10.04 -6.34 -3.00
N GLU A 107 -9.87 -6.65 -4.29
CA GLU A 107 -8.92 -7.65 -4.74
C GLU A 107 -7.52 -7.06 -4.90
N ALA A 108 -6.52 -7.91 -4.68
CA ALA A 108 -5.12 -7.56 -4.83
C ALA A 108 -4.69 -7.70 -6.29
N PHE A 109 -3.93 -6.73 -6.76
CA PHE A 109 -3.18 -6.87 -7.99
C PHE A 109 -2.09 -7.94 -7.81
N ALA A 110 -1.76 -8.65 -8.88
CA ALA A 110 -0.76 -9.70 -8.87
C ALA A 110 0.19 -9.55 -10.07
N CYS A 111 1.39 -10.08 -9.92
CA CYS A 111 2.35 -10.26 -11.00
C CYS A 111 1.85 -11.29 -11.99
N SER A 112 2.06 -11.02 -13.27
CA SER A 112 2.02 -12.02 -14.33
C SER A 112 3.30 -12.85 -14.33
N LYS A 113 3.27 -14.00 -14.98
CA LYS A 113 4.43 -14.86 -15.21
C LYS A 113 4.77 -14.95 -16.69
N GLU A 114 5.85 -15.65 -17.00
CA GLU A 114 6.23 -15.92 -18.40
C GLU A 114 5.12 -16.66 -19.17
N GLU A 115 4.40 -17.57 -18.52
CA GLU A 115 3.25 -18.29 -19.09
C GLU A 115 2.08 -17.37 -19.50
N ASP A 116 1.99 -16.17 -18.92
CA ASP A 116 0.97 -15.18 -19.26
C ASP A 116 1.41 -14.25 -20.41
N MET A 117 2.66 -14.35 -20.86
CA MET A 117 3.14 -13.52 -21.96
C MET A 117 2.51 -13.95 -23.28
N THR A 118 2.21 -12.97 -24.12
CA THR A 118 1.76 -13.24 -25.49
C THR A 118 2.72 -12.69 -26.52
N PRO A 119 2.94 -13.42 -27.62
CA PRO A 119 3.73 -12.92 -28.74
C PRO A 119 3.10 -11.63 -29.29
N CYS A 120 3.90 -10.57 -29.47
CA CYS A 120 3.47 -9.31 -30.07
C CYS A 120 4.64 -8.67 -30.82
N CYS A 121 4.54 -8.56 -32.15
CA CYS A 121 5.43 -7.80 -33.03
C CYS A 121 6.92 -7.80 -32.62
N PHE A 122 7.64 -8.88 -32.96
CA PHE A 122 9.08 -9.11 -32.67
C PHE A 122 9.48 -9.17 -31.19
N CYS A 123 8.54 -9.11 -30.23
CA CYS A 123 8.81 -9.32 -28.80
C CYS A 123 7.68 -10.06 -28.07
N ASN A 124 7.93 -10.46 -26.81
CA ASN A 124 6.89 -10.98 -25.93
C ASN A 124 6.31 -9.82 -25.11
N CYS A 125 4.99 -9.64 -25.16
CA CYS A 125 4.28 -8.68 -24.33
C CYS A 125 3.69 -9.35 -23.09
N VAL A 126 4.04 -8.82 -21.92
CA VAL A 126 3.44 -9.20 -20.64
C VAL A 126 1.97 -8.80 -20.64
N ARG A 127 1.07 -9.77 -20.49
CA ARG A 127 -0.35 -9.49 -20.22
C ARG A 127 -0.57 -9.46 -18.72
N ASP A 128 -1.13 -8.38 -18.23
CA ASP A 128 -1.46 -8.24 -16.82
C ASP A 128 -2.54 -9.25 -16.42
N VAL A 129 -2.28 -10.01 -15.36
CA VAL A 129 -3.30 -10.84 -14.72
C VAL A 129 -4.33 -9.95 -14.02
N LYS A 130 -5.59 -10.40 -14.02
CA LYS A 130 -6.65 -9.68 -13.30
C LYS A 130 -6.38 -9.70 -11.79
N PRO A 131 -6.79 -8.65 -11.05
CA PRO A 131 -6.78 -8.71 -9.59
C PRO A 131 -7.56 -9.94 -9.10
N ARG A 132 -7.15 -10.44 -7.93
CA ARG A 132 -7.74 -11.62 -7.28
C ARG A 132 -7.70 -11.48 -5.76
N PRO A 133 -8.42 -12.31 -4.98
CA PRO A 133 -8.45 -12.18 -3.52
C PRO A 133 -7.05 -12.08 -2.90
N LEU A 134 -6.90 -11.18 -1.93
CA LEU A 134 -5.63 -10.97 -1.22
C LEU A 134 -5.23 -12.23 -0.45
N ASP A 135 -4.05 -12.75 -0.74
CA ASP A 135 -3.36 -13.78 0.02
C ASP A 135 -2.03 -13.22 0.55
N PRO A 136 -1.90 -12.97 1.86
CA PRO A 136 -0.67 -12.44 2.45
C PRO A 136 0.59 -13.30 2.25
N HIS A 137 0.45 -14.60 1.92
CA HIS A 137 1.58 -15.49 1.70
C HIS A 137 1.98 -15.55 0.23
N ASP A 138 1.19 -14.96 -0.66
CA ASP A 138 1.46 -14.95 -2.08
C ASP A 138 2.46 -13.86 -2.46
N ILE A 139 3.68 -14.28 -2.76
CA ILE A 139 4.77 -13.39 -3.16
C ILE A 139 4.49 -12.64 -4.47
N TYR A 140 3.60 -13.14 -5.32
CA TYR A 140 3.22 -12.48 -6.58
C TYR A 140 2.25 -11.31 -6.35
N GLN A 141 1.67 -11.17 -5.15
CA GLN A 141 0.84 -10.01 -4.78
C GLN A 141 1.62 -8.92 -4.04
N GLN A 142 2.92 -9.15 -3.81
CA GLN A 142 3.80 -8.24 -3.07
C GLN A 142 4.75 -7.52 -4.01
N PHE A 143 4.83 -6.20 -3.86
CA PHE A 143 5.62 -5.34 -4.71
C PHE A 143 6.60 -4.52 -3.87
N GLU A 144 7.86 -4.47 -4.29
CA GLU A 144 8.82 -3.50 -3.77
C GLU A 144 8.72 -2.21 -4.61
N ILE A 145 8.37 -1.10 -3.97
CA ILE A 145 8.31 0.22 -4.61
C ILE A 145 9.65 0.91 -4.48
N ILE A 146 10.23 1.30 -5.62
CA ILE A 146 11.58 1.86 -5.70
C ILE A 146 11.49 3.28 -6.27
N PRO A 147 12.09 4.28 -5.59
CA PRO A 147 12.24 5.62 -6.15
C PRO A 147 12.98 5.60 -7.49
N TYR A 148 12.44 6.31 -8.47
CA TYR A 148 13.01 6.47 -9.81
C TYR A 148 13.46 7.91 -10.00
N ASN A 149 14.74 8.18 -9.74
CA ASN A 149 15.33 9.49 -9.92
C ASN A 149 16.12 9.52 -11.24
N THR A 150 15.87 10.52 -12.08
CA THR A 150 16.68 10.79 -13.28
C THR A 150 17.17 12.23 -13.28
N LEU A 151 18.22 12.54 -14.04
CA LEU A 151 18.78 13.90 -14.12
C LEU A 151 17.75 14.99 -14.46
N CYS A 152 16.70 14.61 -15.20
CA CYS A 152 15.65 15.48 -15.71
C CYS A 152 14.28 15.31 -15.00
N LYS A 153 14.17 14.40 -14.02
CA LYS A 153 12.97 14.27 -13.17
C LYS A 153 13.36 14.47 -11.71
N SER A 154 12.74 15.47 -11.08
CA SER A 154 12.79 15.65 -9.63
C SER A 154 12.30 14.39 -8.90
N SER A 155 12.69 14.26 -7.64
CA SER A 155 12.21 13.23 -6.71
C SER A 155 10.68 13.07 -6.76
N GLY A 156 10.19 11.84 -6.54
CA GLY A 156 8.75 11.54 -6.50
C GLY A 156 8.20 10.80 -7.72
N SER A 157 9.11 10.23 -8.51
CA SER A 157 8.81 9.20 -9.49
C SER A 157 9.18 7.84 -8.92
N PHE A 158 8.47 6.78 -9.33
CA PHE A 158 8.66 5.42 -8.80
C PHE A 158 8.56 4.37 -9.91
N TYR A 159 8.94 3.15 -9.55
CA TYR A 159 8.61 1.92 -10.25
C TYR A 159 8.50 0.78 -9.24
N ALA A 160 7.85 -0.31 -9.61
CA ALA A 160 7.71 -1.48 -8.76
C ALA A 160 8.51 -2.67 -9.32
N LYS A 161 9.03 -3.50 -8.41
CA LYS A 161 9.53 -4.84 -8.71
C LYS A 161 8.66 -5.89 -8.04
N SER A 162 8.60 -7.06 -8.67
CA SER A 162 8.07 -8.27 -8.04
C SER A 162 9.04 -8.77 -6.97
N LEU A 163 8.51 -9.39 -5.91
CA LEU A 163 9.34 -10.18 -4.99
C LEU A 163 9.64 -11.58 -5.53
N ALA A 164 8.81 -12.10 -6.43
CA ALA A 164 9.10 -13.32 -7.18
C ALA A 164 10.00 -12.99 -8.37
N ASP A 165 11.07 -13.76 -8.56
CA ASP A 165 12.07 -13.53 -9.61
C ASP A 165 11.50 -13.66 -11.04
N ASP A 166 10.49 -14.51 -11.21
CA ASP A 166 9.75 -14.75 -12.46
C ASP A 166 8.48 -13.88 -12.61
N GLY A 167 8.22 -13.01 -11.64
CA GLY A 167 7.02 -12.18 -11.60
C GLY A 167 7.19 -10.83 -12.30
N PHE A 168 6.21 -10.48 -13.13
CA PHE A 168 6.10 -9.20 -13.79
C PHE A 168 4.96 -8.39 -13.17
N PRO A 169 5.23 -7.30 -12.44
CA PRO A 169 4.16 -6.48 -11.87
C PRO A 169 3.20 -5.95 -12.94
N PRO A 170 1.95 -5.62 -12.56
CA PRO A 170 1.02 -4.95 -13.43
C PRO A 170 1.64 -3.74 -14.09
N ASP A 171 1.20 -3.45 -15.30
CA ASP A 171 1.81 -2.50 -16.20
C ASP A 171 2.00 -1.10 -15.59
N PHE A 172 0.97 -0.60 -14.91
CA PHE A 172 1.01 0.69 -14.24
C PHE A 172 2.04 0.77 -13.10
N LEU A 173 2.44 -0.38 -12.51
CA LEU A 173 3.44 -0.48 -11.46
C LEU A 173 4.85 -0.73 -12.00
N ARG A 174 5.02 -1.64 -12.98
CA ARG A 174 6.36 -1.98 -13.52
C ARG A 174 6.96 -0.87 -14.38
N ARG A 175 6.14 -0.04 -15.02
CA ARG A 175 6.61 1.08 -15.85
C ARG A 175 7.41 2.06 -15.01
N LYS A 176 8.53 2.55 -15.53
CA LYS A 176 9.41 3.46 -14.78
C LYS A 176 8.92 4.90 -14.83
N GLY A 177 8.87 5.53 -13.67
CA GLY A 177 8.66 6.96 -13.52
C GLY A 177 7.20 7.38 -13.51
N TRP A 178 6.32 6.52 -13.00
CA TRP A 178 5.00 6.95 -12.56
C TRP A 178 5.10 7.78 -11.27
N GLU A 179 4.15 8.68 -11.11
CA GLU A 179 3.99 9.61 -10.00
C GLU A 179 2.79 9.17 -9.18
N ILE A 180 2.68 9.65 -7.94
CA ILE A 180 1.51 9.36 -7.10
C ILE A 180 0.88 10.65 -6.59
N TYR A 181 -0.44 10.70 -6.69
CA TYR A 181 -1.25 11.83 -6.26
C TYR A 181 -2.26 11.37 -5.21
N THR A 182 -2.51 12.22 -4.23
CA THR A 182 -3.42 11.96 -3.12
C THR A 182 -4.71 12.73 -3.27
N LYS A 183 -5.78 12.14 -2.74
CA LYS A 183 -7.07 12.78 -2.53
C LYS A 183 -7.57 12.42 -1.14
N THR A 184 -7.99 13.42 -0.37
CA THR A 184 -8.64 13.18 0.91
C THR A 184 -10.05 12.63 0.67
N PRO A 185 -10.38 11.43 1.19
CA PRO A 185 -11.74 10.90 1.10
C PRO A 185 -12.70 11.71 1.98
N LYS A 186 -14.00 11.70 1.66
CA LYS A 186 -15.01 12.48 2.41
C LYS A 186 -15.63 11.70 3.56
N HIS A 187 -15.67 10.37 3.46
CA HIS A 187 -16.43 9.50 4.38
C HIS A 187 -15.55 8.44 5.06
N TYR A 188 -14.23 8.62 5.01
CA TYR A 188 -13.27 7.72 5.60
C TYR A 188 -12.25 8.49 6.44
N GLU A 189 -12.11 8.08 7.69
CA GLU A 189 -11.10 8.59 8.61
C GLU A 189 -10.33 7.42 9.20
N LEU A 190 -9.01 7.52 9.15
CA LEU A 190 -8.08 6.59 9.80
C LEU A 190 -7.38 7.33 10.93
N SER A 191 -7.59 6.86 12.16
CA SER A 191 -7.03 7.47 13.36
C SER A 191 -5.78 6.75 13.85
N GLU A 192 -5.03 7.40 14.76
CA GLU A 192 -3.89 6.79 15.42
C GLU A 192 -4.32 5.59 16.28
N ALA A 193 -3.56 4.50 16.20
CA ALA A 193 -3.76 3.23 16.87
C ALA A 193 -2.39 2.66 17.20
N LYS A 194 -1.99 2.78 18.47
CA LYS A 194 -0.63 2.46 18.96
C LYS A 194 -0.33 0.95 19.05
N GLY A 195 -1.21 0.10 18.52
CA GLY A 195 -1.14 -1.36 18.68
C GLY A 195 -1.61 -1.84 20.05
N ILE A 196 -1.78 -3.15 20.21
CA ILE A 196 -2.14 -3.77 21.50
C ILE A 196 -0.93 -3.70 22.44
N ASN A 197 -1.12 -3.08 23.61
CA ASN A 197 -0.12 -3.04 24.68
C ASN A 197 0.25 -4.47 25.12
N VAL A 198 1.53 -4.82 25.02
CA VAL A 198 2.08 -6.13 25.38
C VAL A 198 1.69 -6.55 26.81
N ALA A 199 1.61 -5.59 27.75
CA ALA A 199 1.21 -5.85 29.13
C ALA A 199 -0.26 -6.32 29.26
N ILE A 200 -1.16 -5.78 28.43
CA ILE A 200 -2.56 -6.19 28.41
C ILE A 200 -2.68 -7.59 27.79
N ARG A 201 -1.86 -7.90 26.77
CA ARG A 201 -1.83 -9.23 26.14
C ARG A 201 -1.32 -10.31 27.11
N SER A 202 -0.26 -10.04 27.86
CA SER A 202 0.24 -10.99 28.87
C SER A 202 -0.74 -11.16 30.05
N GLN A 203 -1.47 -10.11 30.44
CA GLN A 203 -2.57 -10.23 31.40
C GLN A 203 -3.74 -11.09 30.85
N LEU A 204 -4.12 -10.91 29.58
CA LEU A 204 -5.19 -11.69 28.96
C LEU A 204 -4.82 -13.17 28.80
N LEU A 205 -3.58 -13.45 28.40
CA LEU A 205 -3.06 -14.81 28.27
C LEU A 205 -3.01 -15.52 29.63
N ASN A 206 -2.66 -14.79 30.70
CA ASN A 206 -2.74 -15.31 32.06
C ASN A 206 -4.17 -15.66 32.49
N LEU A 207 -5.17 -14.87 32.08
CA LEU A 207 -6.59 -15.13 32.38
C LEU A 207 -7.16 -16.35 31.62
N THR A 208 -6.62 -16.68 30.45
CA THR A 208 -7.06 -17.83 29.63
C THR A 208 -6.45 -19.18 30.04
N SER A 209 -5.59 -19.22 31.06
CA SER A 209 -4.90 -20.44 31.51
C SER A 209 -5.77 -21.40 32.36
N ASN A 210 -7.05 -21.09 32.54
CA ASN A 210 -7.97 -21.95 33.31
C ASN A 210 -8.80 -22.84 32.36
N PRO A 211 -8.74 -24.18 32.47
CA PRO A 211 -9.34 -25.05 31.45
C PRO A 211 -10.83 -25.29 31.75
N GLN A 212 -11.71 -24.73 30.94
CA GLN A 212 -13.08 -25.26 30.75
C GLN A 212 -13.50 -25.18 29.28
N PRO A 213 -14.36 -26.11 28.81
CA PRO A 213 -14.33 -26.59 27.44
C PRO A 213 -15.29 -25.86 26.48
N LYS A 214 -14.88 -25.82 25.21
CA LYS A 214 -15.69 -25.64 23.99
C LYS A 214 -16.66 -24.47 23.99
N LEU A 215 -16.16 -23.30 23.61
CA LEU A 215 -16.89 -22.37 22.75
C LEU A 215 -15.95 -21.91 21.64
N LEU A 216 -16.30 -22.29 20.40
CA LEU A 216 -15.64 -21.87 19.18
C LEU A 216 -15.86 -20.35 19.03
N HIS A 217 -14.94 -19.54 19.58
CA HIS A 217 -15.06 -18.08 19.61
C HIS A 217 -14.32 -17.39 18.45
N PRO A 218 -14.77 -16.20 18.03
CA PRO A 218 -14.72 -15.69 16.65
C PRO A 218 -13.58 -14.69 16.41
N TRP A 219 -12.34 -15.07 16.71
CA TRP A 219 -11.20 -14.14 16.72
C TRP A 219 -10.39 -14.10 15.42
N LEU A 220 -10.79 -14.86 14.40
CA LEU A 220 -10.18 -14.79 13.06
C LEU A 220 -10.61 -13.55 12.25
N LEU A 221 -11.47 -12.68 12.80
CA LEU A 221 -11.99 -11.50 12.08
C LEU A 221 -11.16 -10.22 12.25
N ALA A 222 -10.21 -10.17 13.18
CA ALA A 222 -9.47 -8.93 13.47
C ALA A 222 -8.46 -8.51 12.37
N SER A 223 -8.06 -9.42 11.48
CA SER A 223 -7.24 -9.09 10.30
C SER A 223 -8.10 -8.71 9.08
N GLY A 224 -9.37 -9.14 9.05
CA GLY A 224 -10.31 -8.81 7.98
C GLY A 224 -10.99 -7.46 8.16
N ILE A 225 -11.14 -6.97 9.41
CA ILE A 225 -11.88 -5.74 9.71
C ILE A 225 -11.21 -4.48 9.13
N VAL A 226 -9.87 -4.40 9.05
CA VAL A 226 -9.22 -3.21 8.45
C VAL A 226 -9.44 -3.16 6.93
N LEU A 227 -9.38 -4.30 6.24
CA LEU A 227 -9.65 -4.37 4.80
C LEU A 227 -11.15 -4.18 4.50
N LEU A 228 -12.04 -4.74 5.33
CA LEU A 228 -13.49 -4.53 5.24
C LEU A 228 -13.90 -3.08 5.54
N TYR A 229 -13.24 -2.39 6.48
CA TYR A 229 -13.55 -0.98 6.76
C TYR A 229 -13.05 -0.03 5.67
N LEU A 230 -11.91 -0.34 5.04
CA LEU A 230 -11.40 0.43 3.89
C LEU A 230 -12.31 0.35 2.65
N LEU A 231 -13.10 -0.73 2.52
CA LEU A 231 -13.85 -1.01 1.29
C LEU A 231 -15.37 -0.89 1.42
N LYS A 232 -15.95 -0.92 2.63
CA LYS A 232 -17.41 -1.08 2.80
C LYS A 232 -18.22 0.21 3.02
N LYS A 233 -17.63 1.41 2.92
CA LYS A 233 -18.34 2.65 3.32
C LYS A 233 -18.26 3.83 2.35
N GLU A 234 -18.42 3.56 1.06
CA GLU A 234 -18.81 4.60 0.10
C GLU A 234 -19.92 4.01 -0.80
N ASP A 235 -21.15 4.14 -0.30
CA ASP A 235 -22.40 4.19 -1.09
C ASP A 235 -22.96 5.62 -0.94
#